data_AF-A0A0D6LEF4-F1
#
_entry.id   AF-A0A0D6LEF4-F1
#
_cell.length_a   1.000
_cell.length_b   1.000
_cell.length_c   1.000
_cell.angle_alpha   90.00
_cell.angle_beta   90.00
_cell.angle_gamma   90.00
#
_symmetry.space_group_name_H-M   'P 1'
#
loop_
_entity.id
_entity.type
_entity.pdbx_description
1 polymer ?
#
loop_
_entity_poly.entity_id
_entity_poly.type
_entity_poly.pdbx_seq_one_letter_code
_entity_poly.pdbx_strand_id
1 'polypeptide(L)'
;MTDTAKSMILNFAHMITNYGFVPNGGRIYYLRRSQPPLFAPMVYEYYQATKDKELIREMLPVIEKEYNFWTSNRSLPITVNGEKMSMFQYRTPSTVPRLVHFSIYIIHLLLNLSKY
;
A
#
# COMPACT_ATOMS: atom_id res chain seq x y z
N MET A 1 -4.56 -20.58 -14.60
CA MET A 1 -4.96 -19.65 -13.51
C MET A 1 -4.60 -18.19 -13.83
N THR A 2 -4.44 -17.81 -15.10
CA THR A 2 -4.11 -16.44 -15.54
C THR A 2 -5.29 -15.49 -15.37
N ASP A 3 -6.52 -15.97 -15.56
CA ASP A 3 -7.72 -15.14 -15.47
C ASP A 3 -7.93 -14.58 -14.06
N THR A 4 -7.73 -15.41 -13.02
CA THR A 4 -7.80 -14.97 -11.63
C THR A 4 -6.74 -13.91 -11.31
N ALA A 5 -5.52 -14.09 -11.84
CA ALA A 5 -4.45 -13.10 -11.68
C ALA A 5 -4.80 -11.77 -12.37
N LYS A 6 -5.35 -11.83 -13.60
CA LYS A 6 -5.86 -10.65 -14.32
C LYS A 6 -6.94 -9.94 -13.50
N SER A 7 -7.93 -10.66 -12.96
CA SER A 7 -8.97 -10.07 -12.12
C SER A 7 -8.41 -9.40 -10.86
N MET A 8 -7.40 -9.99 -10.22
CA MET A 8 -6.75 -9.38 -9.05
C MET A 8 -6.00 -8.08 -9.41
N ILE A 9 -5.31 -8.07 -10.56
CA ILE A 9 -4.67 -6.85 -11.09
C ILE A 9 -5.72 -5.75 -11.31
N LEU A 10 -6.84 -6.08 -11.96
CA LEU A 10 -7.91 -5.11 -12.21
C LEU A 10 -8.54 -4.58 -10.90
N ASN A 11 -8.70 -5.45 -9.89
CA ASN A 11 -9.18 -5.05 -8.56
C ASN A 11 -8.23 -4.05 -7.88
N PHE A 12 -6.92 -4.30 -7.90
CA PHE A 12 -5.93 -3.37 -7.36
C PHE A 12 -5.86 -2.08 -8.17
N ALA A 13 -5.98 -2.17 -9.49
CA ALA A 13 -6.03 -1.00 -10.35
C ALA A 13 -7.19 -0.08 -10.00
N HIS A 14 -8.37 -0.65 -9.72
CA HIS A 14 -9.53 0.08 -9.25
C HIS A 14 -9.25 0.77 -7.90
N MET A 15 -8.62 0.09 -6.94
CA MET A 15 -8.26 0.68 -5.65
C MET A 15 -7.26 1.83 -5.79
N ILE A 16 -6.21 1.68 -6.60
CA ILE A 16 -5.22 2.73 -6.88
C ILE A 16 -5.88 3.91 -7.60
N THR A 17 -6.81 3.65 -8.53
CA THR A 17 -7.52 4.70 -9.25
C THR A 17 -8.38 5.54 -8.30
N ASN A 18 -9.07 4.93 -7.34
CA ASN A 18 -9.95 5.65 -6.41
C ASN A 18 -9.22 6.27 -5.22
N TYR A 19 -8.18 5.61 -4.69
CA TYR A 19 -7.55 5.98 -3.42
C TYR A 19 -6.08 6.40 -3.55
N GLY A 20 -5.47 6.18 -4.72
CA GLY A 20 -4.05 6.49 -5.00
C GLY A 20 -3.07 5.38 -4.62
N PHE A 21 -3.49 4.33 -3.92
CA PHE A 21 -2.64 3.22 -3.48
C PHE A 21 -3.49 1.97 -3.21
N VAL A 22 -2.84 0.81 -3.06
CA VAL A 22 -3.50 -0.43 -2.59
C VAL A 22 -3.63 -0.41 -1.06
N PRO A 23 -4.86 -0.29 -0.48
CA PRO A 23 -5.03 -0.41 0.95
C PRO A 23 -4.64 -1.80 1.46
N ASN A 24 -4.31 -1.89 2.74
CA ASN A 24 -3.98 -3.16 3.40
C ASN A 24 -5.11 -4.22 3.35
N GLY A 25 -6.32 -3.82 2.93
CA GLY A 25 -7.43 -4.70 2.59
C GLY A 25 -8.64 -3.91 2.12
N GLY A 26 -9.63 -4.57 1.52
CA GLY A 26 -10.84 -3.95 0.97
C GLY A 26 -11.86 -3.48 2.01
N ARG A 27 -11.42 -2.86 3.11
CA ARG A 27 -12.28 -2.37 4.19
C ARG A 27 -11.98 -0.90 4.47
N ILE A 28 -13.02 -0.12 4.74
CA ILE A 28 -12.93 1.36 4.86
C ILE A 28 -11.90 1.84 5.88
N TYR A 29 -11.72 1.10 6.98
CA TYR A 29 -10.74 1.45 8.02
C TYR A 29 -9.28 1.21 7.62
N TYR A 30 -9.02 0.61 6.45
CA TYR A 30 -7.68 0.47 5.87
C TYR A 30 -7.32 1.59 4.88
N LEU A 31 -8.20 2.53 4.59
CA LEU A 31 -7.92 3.66 3.67
C LEU A 31 -6.82 4.63 4.16
N ARG A 32 -6.21 4.38 5.32
CA ARG A 32 -5.04 5.12 5.83
C ARG A 32 -3.75 4.29 5.83
N ARG A 33 -3.81 3.02 5.42
CA ARG A 33 -2.74 2.04 5.57
C ARG A 33 -2.56 1.30 4.25
N SER A 34 -1.37 1.40 3.68
CA SER A 34 -0.96 0.57 2.54
C SER A 34 -0.25 -0.69 3.05
N GLN A 35 0.09 -1.56 2.13
CA GLN A 35 0.96 -2.73 2.30
C GLN A 35 2.18 -2.59 1.37
N PRO A 36 3.16 -3.51 1.35
CA PRO A 36 4.26 -3.44 0.40
C PRO A 36 3.74 -3.26 -1.05
N PRO A 37 4.24 -2.28 -1.81
CA PRO A 37 3.73 -1.97 -3.14
C PRO A 37 4.19 -3.01 -4.16
N LEU A 38 3.35 -4.01 -4.39
CA LEU A 38 3.63 -5.11 -5.32
C LEU A 38 2.88 -4.99 -6.66
N PHE A 39 2.18 -3.88 -6.92
CA PHE A 39 1.35 -3.75 -8.12
C PHE A 39 2.16 -3.81 -9.41
N ALA A 40 3.23 -3.02 -9.52
CA ALA A 40 4.12 -3.07 -10.68
C ALA A 40 4.72 -4.46 -10.95
N PRO A 41 5.32 -5.17 -9.95
CA PRO A 41 5.82 -6.52 -10.19
C PRO A 41 4.70 -7.53 -10.50
N MET A 42 3.50 -7.40 -9.91
CA MET A 42 2.36 -8.28 -10.28
C MET A 42 1.99 -8.14 -11.76
N VAL A 43 1.92 -6.90 -12.26
CA VAL A 43 1.64 -6.60 -13.67
C VAL A 43 2.75 -7.13 -14.58
N TYR A 44 4.02 -6.98 -14.16
CA TYR A 44 5.17 -7.52 -14.88
C TYR A 44 5.14 -9.05 -14.99
N GLU A 45 4.95 -9.76 -13.87
CA GLU A 45 4.89 -11.23 -13.87
C GLU A 45 3.73 -11.76 -14.73
N TYR A 46 2.57 -11.09 -14.68
CA TYR A 46 1.44 -11.43 -15.54
C TYR A 46 1.79 -11.28 -17.03
N TYR A 47 2.46 -10.19 -17.40
CA TYR A 47 2.93 -10.01 -18.78
C TYR A 47 3.96 -11.06 -19.17
N GLN A 48 4.86 -11.43 -18.26
CA GLN A 48 5.84 -12.48 -18.54
C GLN A 48 5.18 -13.81 -18.87
N ALA A 49 4.08 -14.15 -18.19
CA ALA A 49 3.32 -15.37 -18.43
C ALA A 49 2.40 -15.33 -19.66
N THR A 50 1.81 -14.18 -19.99
CA THR A 50 0.73 -14.08 -21.01
C THR A 50 1.11 -13.33 -22.27
N LYS A 51 2.14 -12.48 -22.21
CA LYS A 51 2.53 -11.50 -23.24
C LYS A 51 1.41 -10.54 -23.65
N ASP A 52 0.42 -10.33 -22.78
CA ASP A 52 -0.68 -9.38 -22.95
C ASP A 52 -0.17 -7.93 -22.83
N LYS A 53 0.21 -7.35 -23.97
CA LYS A 53 0.73 -5.97 -24.06
C LYS A 53 -0.34 -4.90 -23.82
N GLU A 54 -1.60 -5.22 -24.11
CA GLU A 54 -2.69 -4.27 -23.91
C GLU A 54 -2.94 -4.04 -22.43
N LEU A 55 -2.93 -5.10 -21.61
CA LEU A 55 -3.02 -4.94 -20.17
C LEU A 55 -1.87 -4.09 -19.61
N ILE A 56 -0.63 -4.29 -20.06
CA ILE A 56 0.50 -3.43 -19.64
C ILE A 56 0.21 -1.97 -19.95
N ARG A 57 -0.22 -1.66 -21.19
CA ARG A 57 -0.50 -0.29 -21.62
C ARG A 57 -1.59 0.36 -20.75
N GLU A 58 -2.62 -0.40 -20.40
CA GLU A 58 -3.69 0.06 -19.50
C GLU A 58 -3.20 0.27 -18.06
N MET A 59 -2.29 -0.58 -17.56
CA MET A 59 -1.83 -0.54 -16.17
C MET A 59 -0.70 0.47 -15.92
N LEU A 60 0.06 0.90 -16.94
CA LEU A 60 1.12 1.91 -16.81
C LEU A 60 0.69 3.20 -16.07
N PRO A 61 -0.40 3.90 -16.47
CA PRO A 61 -0.82 5.11 -15.75
C PRO A 61 -1.24 4.82 -14.31
N VAL A 62 -1.72 3.61 -14.02
CA VAL A 62 -2.09 3.18 -12.66
C VAL A 62 -0.84 2.95 -11.81
N ILE A 63 0.20 2.31 -12.37
CA ILE A 63 1.50 2.13 -11.71
C ILE A 63 2.11 3.50 -11.38
N GLU A 64 2.11 4.43 -12.34
CA GLU A 64 2.61 5.79 -12.13
C GLU A 64 1.85 6.51 -11.02
N LYS A 65 0.52 6.36 -10.98
CA LYS A 65 -0.32 6.93 -9.92
C LYS A 65 0.05 6.39 -8.53
N GLU A 66 0.26 5.08 -8.39
CA GLU A 66 0.71 4.51 -7.13
C GLU A 66 2.11 5.01 -6.76
N TYR A 67 3.04 5.08 -7.71
CA TYR A 67 4.39 5.63 -7.49
C TYR A 67 4.34 7.08 -7.00
N ASN A 68 3.51 7.92 -7.61
CA ASN A 68 3.31 9.31 -7.20
C ASN A 68 2.73 9.42 -5.79
N PHE A 69 1.82 8.51 -5.41
CA PHE A 69 1.34 8.44 -4.03
C PHE A 69 2.47 8.13 -3.04
N TRP A 70 3.30 7.11 -3.31
CA TRP A 70 4.41 6.74 -2.43
C TRP A 70 5.44 7.86 -2.32
N THR A 71 5.78 8.49 -3.45
CA THR A 71 6.73 9.62 -3.48
C THR A 71 6.21 10.80 -2.68
N SER A 72 4.92 11.14 -2.80
CA SER A 72 4.36 12.32 -2.13
C SER A 72 4.04 12.10 -0.66
N ASN A 73 3.62 10.89 -0.28
CA ASN A 73 3.02 10.62 1.03
C ASN A 73 3.87 9.71 1.93
N ARG A 74 4.85 9.01 1.36
CA ARG A 74 5.60 7.93 2.02
C ARG A 74 7.10 8.00 1.74
N SER A 75 7.59 9.12 1.22
CA SER A 75 9.02 9.38 1.11
C SER A 75 9.49 10.37 2.17
N LEU A 76 10.75 10.26 2.56
CA LEU A 76 11.42 11.15 3.49
C LEU A 76 12.80 11.53 2.95
N PRO A 77 13.18 12.81 3.00
CA PRO A 77 14.55 13.20 2.73
C PRO A 77 15.44 12.72 3.88
N ILE A 78 16.52 12.03 3.54
CA ILE A 78 17.57 11.60 4.47
C ILE A 78 18.92 12.09 3.94
N THR A 79 19.85 12.36 4.87
CA THR A 79 21.22 12.72 4.53
C THR A 79 22.13 11.56 4.90
N VAL A 80 22.82 10.98 3.93
CA VAL A 80 23.78 9.89 4.13
C VAL A 80 25.12 10.37 3.60
N ASN A 81 26.17 10.36 4.44
CA ASN A 81 27.52 10.82 4.07
C ASN A 81 27.58 12.26 3.48
N GLY A 82 26.66 13.14 3.89
CA GLY A 82 26.57 14.51 3.36
C GLY A 82 25.74 14.67 2.09
N GLU A 83 25.31 13.57 1.46
CA GLU A 83 24.43 13.59 0.28
C GLU A 83 22.96 13.48 0.69
N LYS A 84 22.11 14.33 0.09
CA LYS A 84 20.65 14.28 0.29
C LYS A 84 20.05 13.26 -0.66
N MET A 85 19.34 12.28 -0.12
CA MET A 85 18.56 11.30 -0.87
C MET A 85 17.14 11.19 -0.32
N SER A 86 16.21 10.66 -1.13
CA SER A 86 14.85 10.38 -0.68
C SER A 86 14.69 8.87 -0.48
N MET A 87 14.16 8.47 0.66
CA MET A 87 13.90 7.06 0.98
C MET A 87 12.43 6.85 1.32
N PHE A 88 11.88 5.70 0.93
CA PHE A 88 10.52 5.32 1.27
C PHE A 88 10.42 4.78 2.70
N GLN A 89 9.34 5.13 3.39
CA GLN A 89 9.02 4.66 4.73
C GLN A 89 7.55 4.21 4.80
N TYR A 90 7.31 3.08 5.44
CA TYR A 90 5.96 2.70 5.86
C TYR A 90 5.44 3.67 6.92
N ARG A 91 4.42 4.45 6.55
CA ARG A 91 3.79 5.45 7.42
C ARG A 91 2.27 5.36 7.33
N THR A 92 1.58 5.72 8.42
CA THR A 92 0.12 5.87 8.44
C THR A 92 -0.26 7.17 9.16
N PRO A 93 -1.15 8.00 8.59
CA PRO A 93 -1.66 9.20 9.25
C PRO A 93 -2.78 8.83 10.23
N SER A 94 -2.44 8.07 11.27
CA SER A 94 -3.39 7.61 12.27
C SER A 94 -2.79 7.75 13.66
N THR A 95 -3.45 8.54 14.50
CA THR A 95 -3.12 8.79 15.91
C THR A 95 -3.95 7.92 16.86
N VAL A 96 -4.79 7.03 16.31
CA VAL A 96 -5.74 6.22 17.08
C VAL A 96 -5.42 4.73 16.96
N PRO A 97 -5.77 3.92 17.98
CA PRO A 97 -5.63 2.47 17.92
C PRO A 97 -6.35 1.86 16.71
N ARG A 98 -5.83 0.72 16.24
CA ARG A 98 -6.47 -0.02 15.13
C ARG A 98 -7.82 -0.58 15.58
N LEU A 99 -8.89 -0.23 14.88
CA LEU A 99 -10.26 -0.68 15.19
C LEU A 99 -10.38 -2.21 15.30
N VAL A 100 -9.70 -2.95 14.41
CA VAL A 100 -9.73 -4.43 14.40
C VAL A 100 -9.13 -5.05 15.68
N HIS A 101 -8.30 -4.30 16.42
CA HIS A 101 -7.62 -4.77 17.62
C HIS A 101 -7.99 -3.94 18.86
N PHE A 102 -9.08 -3.19 18.81
CA PHE A 102 -9.43 -2.19 19.83
C PHE A 102 -9.49 -2.77 21.25
N SER A 103 -10.09 -3.96 21.41
CA SER A 103 -10.18 -4.66 22.71
C SER A 103 -8.82 -5.02 23.30
N ILE A 104 -7.88 -5.47 22.47
CA ILE A 104 -6.51 -5.82 22.91
C ILE A 104 -5.78 -4.58 23.43
N TYR A 105 -5.93 -3.43 22.76
CA TYR A 105 -5.31 -2.18 23.22
C TYR A 105 -5.87 -1.69 24.56
N ILE A 106 -7.19 -1.80 24.78
CA ILE A 106 -7.81 -1.44 26.06
C ILE A 106 -7.34 -2.38 27.17
N ILE A 107 -7.34 -3.69 26.94
CA ILE A 107 -6.89 -4.67 27.95
C ILE A 107 -5.42 -4.39 28.33
N HIS A 108 -4.56 -4.11 27.36
CA HIS A 108 -3.16 -3.80 27.63
C HIS A 108 -2.97 -2.47 28.39
N LEU A 109 -3.81 -1.47 28.12
CA LEU A 109 -3.82 -0.21 28.85
C LEU A 109 -4.28 -0.42 30.30
N LEU A 110 -5.38 -1.15 30.50
CA LEU A 110 -5.94 -1.45 31.82
C LEU A 110 -4.98 -2.30 32.68
N LEU A 111 -4.32 -3.31 32.09
CA LEU A 111 -3.31 -4.13 32.78
C LEU A 111 -2.05 -3.36 33.16
N ASN A 112 -1.70 -2.31 32.43
CA ASN A 112 -0.57 -1.44 32.80
C ASN A 112 -0.97 -0.39 33.84
N LEU A 113 -2.22 0.10 33.81
CA LEU A 113 -2.74 1.02 34.82
C LEU A 113 -3.02 0.34 36.16
N SER A 114 -3.38 -0.95 36.17
CA SER A 114 -3.60 -1.71 37.42
C SER A 114 -2.30 -2.10 38.16
N LYS A 115 -1.14 -1.74 37.60
CA LYS A 115 0.18 -1.92 38.24
C LYS A 115 0.65 -0.66 39.00
N TYR A 116 -0.18 0.39 39.00
CA TYR A 116 -0.04 1.60 39.80
C TYR A 116 -1.24 1.72 40.75
#